data_AF-A0A947T428-F1
#
_entry.id   AF-A0A947T428-F1
#
_cell.length_a   1.000
_cell.length_b   1.000
_cell.length_c   1.000
_cell.angle_alpha   90.00
_cell.angle_beta   90.00
_cell.angle_gamma   90.00
#
_symmetry.space_group_name_H-M   'P 1'
#
loop_
_entity.id
_entity.type
_entity.pdbx_description
1 polymer ?
#
loop_
_entity_poly.entity_id
_entity_poly.type
_entity_poly.pdbx_seq_one_letter_code
_entity_poly.pdbx_strand_id
1 'polypeptide(L)'
;MTFVYPEAHKVDQVDDYHGTQVVDPYRWLEDVDSDETKAWVEAENAVTFAYLESIPRREKIRSRLTELWDYPRYGAPFREGERYFYSKNDGLQNQSVIYVQEDLDGEPRVLLDPNLLSEDGTIALGGMSISRDGKRMAWATNVSGSDWRTWYVRDIDTGEDLADKVEWSKFSGASWDEKIEGFYYSRYDVPVGGDELEDANYYHKLYYHRVGTPQSQDVRVYE
;
A
#
# COMPACT_ATOMS: atom_id res chain seq x y z
N MET A 1 38.36 8.52 3.36
CA MET A 1 37.34 9.09 4.27
C MET A 1 37.29 8.19 5.48
N THR A 2 37.39 8.76 6.67
CA THR A 2 37.12 8.04 7.92
C THR A 2 35.68 8.36 8.27
N PHE A 3 34.84 7.34 8.41
CA PHE A 3 33.46 7.52 8.84
C PHE A 3 33.42 7.63 10.36
N VAL A 4 32.62 8.58 10.84
CA VAL A 4 32.20 8.63 12.24
C VAL A 4 30.74 8.22 12.23
N TYR A 5 30.46 7.02 12.73
CA TYR A 5 29.10 6.50 12.80
C TYR A 5 28.37 7.08 14.02
N PRO A 6 27.04 7.22 13.96
CA PRO A 6 26.23 7.54 15.12
C PRO A 6 26.49 6.55 16.25
N GLU A 7 26.53 7.05 17.48
CA GLU A 7 26.66 6.17 18.64
C GLU A 7 25.35 5.43 18.86
N ALA A 8 25.37 4.09 18.74
CA ALA A 8 24.30 3.23 19.21
C ALA A 8 24.68 2.73 20.61
N HIS A 9 24.02 3.27 21.64
CA HIS A 9 24.28 2.84 22.99
C HIS A 9 23.85 1.37 23.17
N LYS A 10 24.49 0.66 24.10
CA LYS A 10 24.19 -0.74 24.41
C LYS A 10 23.40 -0.84 25.70
N VAL A 11 22.37 -1.67 25.68
CA VAL A 11 21.60 -2.07 26.87
C VAL A 11 21.94 -3.50 27.28
N ASP A 12 21.55 -3.88 28.50
CA ASP A 12 21.83 -5.21 29.07
C ASP A 12 20.72 -6.23 28.79
N GLN A 13 19.93 -6.06 27.73
CA GLN A 13 18.86 -7.01 27.38
C GLN A 13 19.44 -8.39 27.06
N VAL A 14 18.90 -9.43 27.71
CA VAL A 14 19.25 -10.84 27.48
C VAL A 14 17.98 -11.68 27.49
N ASP A 15 17.80 -12.47 26.45
CA ASP A 15 16.68 -13.40 26.30
C ASP A 15 17.14 -14.85 26.58
N ASP A 16 16.31 -15.64 27.26
CA ASP A 16 16.56 -17.08 27.47
C ASP A 16 15.80 -17.92 26.44
N TYR A 17 16.54 -18.67 25.64
CA TYR A 17 15.99 -19.65 24.72
C TYR A 17 16.37 -21.06 25.18
N HIS A 18 15.47 -21.70 25.91
CA HIS A 18 15.63 -23.08 26.41
C HIS A 18 16.90 -23.27 27.26
N GLY A 19 17.20 -22.31 28.15
CA GLY A 19 18.40 -22.32 28.99
C GLY A 19 19.66 -21.73 28.35
N THR A 20 19.57 -21.29 27.08
CA THR A 20 20.66 -20.57 26.40
C THR A 20 20.39 -19.08 26.44
N GLN A 21 21.29 -18.34 27.09
CA GLN A 21 21.22 -16.88 27.20
C GLN A 21 21.72 -16.22 25.89
N VAL A 22 20.90 -15.35 25.31
CA VAL A 22 21.21 -14.61 24.07
C VAL A 22 21.11 -13.11 24.35
N VAL A 23 22.22 -12.39 24.20
CA VAL A 23 22.29 -10.95 24.47
C VAL A 23 21.84 -10.16 23.24
N ASP A 24 20.95 -9.18 23.45
CA ASP A 24 20.47 -8.26 22.41
C ASP A 24 20.69 -6.79 22.83
N PRO A 25 21.90 -6.25 22.63
CA PRO A 25 22.27 -4.97 23.20
C PRO A 25 21.59 -3.76 22.55
N TYR A 26 20.79 -3.95 21.50
CA TYR A 26 20.11 -2.88 20.78
C TYR A 26 18.59 -3.05 20.75
N ARG A 27 18.03 -3.84 21.69
CA ARG A 27 16.58 -4.04 21.83
C ARG A 27 15.78 -2.75 21.83
N TRP A 28 16.35 -1.66 22.33
CA TRP A 28 15.72 -0.33 22.36
C TRP A 28 15.37 0.21 20.96
N LEU A 29 16.07 -0.21 19.90
CA LEU A 29 15.74 0.16 18.51
C LEU A 29 14.47 -0.50 17.99
N GLU A 30 13.92 -1.49 18.69
CA GLU A 30 12.63 -2.09 18.34
C GLU A 30 11.45 -1.17 18.68
N ASP A 31 11.61 -0.20 19.59
CA ASP A 31 10.62 0.85 19.83
C ASP A 31 10.81 1.96 18.80
N VAL A 32 10.08 1.84 17.68
CA VAL A 32 10.20 2.77 16.54
C VAL A 32 9.61 4.15 16.83
N ASP A 33 8.79 4.25 17.87
CA ASP A 33 8.12 5.49 18.24
C ASP A 33 8.89 6.34 19.26
N SER A 34 9.87 5.74 19.93
CA SER A 34 10.77 6.46 20.82
C SER A 34 11.54 7.59 20.11
N ASP A 35 11.69 8.71 20.81
CA ASP A 35 12.51 9.84 20.34
C ASP A 35 13.96 9.41 20.11
N GLU A 36 14.45 8.42 20.85
CA GLU A 36 15.81 7.91 20.74
C GLU A 36 16.02 7.14 19.42
N THR A 37 15.12 6.22 19.07
CA THR A 37 15.19 5.50 17.78
C THR A 37 15.06 6.47 16.61
N LYS A 38 14.14 7.43 16.69
CA LYS A 38 13.96 8.47 15.66
C LYS A 38 15.24 9.29 15.47
N ALA A 39 15.87 9.75 16.56
CA ALA A 39 17.12 10.48 16.49
C ALA A 39 18.27 9.65 15.91
N TRP A 40 18.35 8.36 16.25
CA TRP A 40 19.36 7.45 15.71
C TRP A 40 19.18 7.24 14.19
N VAL A 41 17.94 7.02 13.73
CA VAL A 41 17.62 6.90 12.29
C VAL A 41 17.98 8.17 11.53
N GLU A 42 17.69 9.35 12.08
CA GLU A 42 18.07 10.64 11.47
C GLU A 42 19.60 10.78 11.36
N ALA A 43 20.34 10.39 12.40
CA ALA A 43 21.80 10.45 12.41
C ALA A 43 22.42 9.49 11.39
N GLU A 44 21.89 8.27 11.26
CA GLU A 44 22.35 7.29 10.25
C GLU A 44 22.05 7.76 8.82
N ASN A 45 20.87 8.34 8.61
CA ASN A 45 20.52 8.99 7.35
C ASN A 45 21.48 10.13 7.00
N ALA A 46 21.86 10.96 7.97
CA ALA A 46 22.79 12.07 7.74
C ALA A 46 24.17 11.59 7.26
N VAL A 47 24.73 10.56 7.89
CA VAL A 47 26.02 9.97 7.45
C VAL A 47 25.90 9.38 6.05
N THR A 48 24.80 8.65 5.80
CA THR A 48 24.56 7.98 4.53
C THR A 48 24.37 8.98 3.39
N PHE A 49 23.49 9.96 3.54
CA PHE A 49 23.22 10.96 2.50
C PHE A 49 24.42 11.86 2.26
N ALA A 50 25.17 12.27 3.29
CA ALA A 50 26.41 13.02 3.10
C ALA A 50 27.42 12.25 2.24
N TYR A 51 27.54 10.93 2.45
CA TYR A 51 28.39 10.09 1.60
C TYR A 51 27.83 9.98 0.17
N LEU A 52 26.55 9.64 0.01
CA LEU A 52 25.92 9.46 -1.31
C LEU A 52 25.97 10.76 -2.14
N GLU A 53 25.77 11.92 -1.53
CA GLU A 53 25.84 13.24 -2.18
C GLU A 53 27.26 13.60 -2.60
N SER A 54 28.28 13.08 -1.92
CA SER A 54 29.68 13.30 -2.31
C SER A 54 30.07 12.63 -3.63
N ILE A 55 29.27 11.68 -4.13
CA ILE A 55 29.58 10.89 -5.33
C ILE A 55 29.37 11.75 -6.59
N PRO A 56 30.43 12.14 -7.33
CA PRO A 56 30.30 13.10 -8.43
C PRO A 56 29.44 12.64 -9.61
N ARG A 57 29.21 11.32 -9.71
CA ARG A 57 28.40 10.72 -10.79
C ARG A 57 26.93 10.51 -10.40
N ARG A 58 26.51 10.77 -9.16
CA ARG A 58 25.15 10.50 -8.69
C ARG A 58 24.09 11.16 -9.56
N GLU A 59 24.23 12.46 -9.83
CA GLU A 59 23.29 13.17 -10.69
C GLU A 59 23.28 12.65 -12.12
N LYS A 60 24.44 12.31 -12.70
CA LYS A 60 24.50 11.72 -14.04
C LYS A 60 23.77 10.37 -14.11
N ILE A 61 23.89 9.55 -13.07
CA ILE A 61 23.17 8.27 -12.97
C ILE A 61 21.67 8.53 -12.84
N ARG A 62 21.27 9.44 -11.94
CA ARG A 62 19.86 9.82 -11.75
C ARG A 62 19.24 10.30 -13.06
N SER A 63 19.86 11.26 -13.73
CA SER A 63 19.36 11.78 -15.01
C SER A 63 19.28 10.71 -16.08
N ARG A 64 20.27 9.81 -16.18
CA ARG A 64 20.24 8.73 -17.16
C ARG A 64 19.14 7.72 -16.87
N LEU A 65 18.90 7.39 -15.59
CA LEU A 65 17.79 6.52 -15.21
C LEU A 65 16.45 7.17 -15.50
N THR A 66 16.28 8.46 -15.17
CA THR A 66 15.05 9.21 -15.50
C THR A 66 14.78 9.22 -17.00
N GLU A 67 15.78 9.55 -17.83
CA GLU A 67 15.65 9.54 -19.30
C GLU A 67 15.26 8.16 -19.84
N LEU A 68 15.84 7.08 -19.30
CA LEU A 68 15.52 5.72 -19.71
C LEU A 68 14.14 5.23 -19.22
N TRP A 69 13.61 5.84 -18.16
CA TRP A 69 12.32 5.49 -17.57
C TRP A 69 11.15 6.27 -18.18
N ASP A 70 11.43 7.45 -18.75
CA ASP A 70 10.46 8.37 -19.32
C ASP A 70 9.94 7.92 -20.70
N TYR A 71 9.13 6.87 -20.68
CA TYR A 71 8.41 6.39 -21.85
C TYR A 71 7.03 5.86 -21.47
N PRO A 72 6.03 5.94 -22.38
CA PRO A 72 4.69 5.44 -22.12
C PRO A 72 4.67 3.94 -21.83
N ARG A 73 3.98 3.56 -20.74
CA ARG A 73 3.83 2.17 -20.28
C ARG A 73 2.35 1.84 -20.15
N TYR A 74 1.95 0.66 -20.62
CA TYR A 74 0.58 0.17 -20.57
C TYR A 74 0.52 -1.21 -19.92
N GLY A 75 -0.46 -1.42 -19.05
CA GLY A 75 -0.88 -2.76 -18.63
C GLY A 75 -1.66 -3.46 -19.74
N ALA A 76 -1.69 -4.79 -19.71
CA ALA A 76 -2.54 -5.55 -20.62
C ALA A 76 -4.02 -5.22 -20.34
N PRO A 77 -4.82 -4.92 -21.36
CA PRO A 77 -6.24 -4.70 -21.17
C PRO A 77 -6.92 -6.00 -20.74
N PHE A 78 -7.86 -5.90 -19.80
CA PHE A 78 -8.75 -6.98 -19.41
C PHE A 78 -10.20 -6.51 -19.54
N ARG A 79 -11.12 -7.46 -19.74
CA ARG A 79 -12.54 -7.18 -19.97
C ARG A 79 -13.37 -7.67 -18.81
N GLU A 80 -14.29 -6.82 -18.34
CA GLU A 80 -15.37 -7.18 -17.42
C GLU A 80 -16.66 -6.52 -17.93
N GLY A 81 -17.75 -7.31 -18.00
CA GLY A 81 -18.94 -6.92 -18.75
C GLY A 81 -18.62 -6.54 -20.21
N GLU A 82 -19.12 -5.39 -20.63
CA GLU A 82 -18.87 -4.83 -21.97
C GLU A 82 -17.70 -3.84 -22.02
N ARG A 83 -16.88 -3.75 -20.96
CA ARG A 83 -15.83 -2.73 -20.83
C ARG A 83 -14.44 -3.32 -20.76
N TYR A 84 -13.47 -2.54 -21.24
CA TYR A 84 -12.04 -2.82 -21.11
C TYR A 84 -11.41 -1.89 -20.08
N PHE A 85 -10.53 -2.46 -19.27
CA PHE A 85 -9.80 -1.78 -18.22
C PHE A 85 -8.31 -2.00 -18.40
N TYR A 86 -7.51 -0.97 -18.16
CA TYR A 86 -6.06 -1.07 -18.23
C TYR A 86 -5.38 0.03 -17.42
N SER A 87 -4.12 -0.18 -17.07
CA SER A 87 -3.28 0.86 -16.48
C SER A 87 -2.43 1.53 -17.53
N LYS A 88 -2.16 2.84 -17.36
CA LYS A 88 -1.27 3.61 -18.22
C LYS A 88 -0.40 4.54 -17.36
N ASN A 89 0.86 4.68 -17.75
CA ASN A 89 1.78 5.68 -17.21
C ASN A 89 2.42 6.42 -18.38
N ASP A 90 2.41 7.75 -18.35
CA ASP A 90 2.93 8.57 -19.45
C ASP A 90 4.46 8.60 -19.54
N GLY A 91 5.16 8.22 -18.47
CA GLY A 91 6.62 8.17 -18.44
C GLY A 91 7.19 8.29 -17.04
N LEU A 92 6.73 9.26 -16.25
CA LEU A 92 7.32 9.55 -14.93
C LEU A 92 6.28 9.74 -13.81
N GLN A 93 4.99 9.47 -14.07
CA GLN A 93 3.99 9.43 -13.01
C GLN A 93 4.40 8.45 -11.91
N ASN A 94 4.23 8.86 -10.64
CA ASN A 94 4.54 8.03 -9.48
C ASN A 94 3.76 6.72 -9.47
N GLN A 95 2.48 6.79 -9.85
CA GLN A 95 1.59 5.64 -9.98
C GLN A 95 0.93 5.63 -11.36
N SER A 96 0.74 4.45 -11.94
CA SER A 96 -0.03 4.32 -13.17
C SER A 96 -1.50 4.66 -12.93
N VAL A 97 -2.11 5.36 -13.88
CA VAL A 97 -3.53 5.72 -13.89
C VAL A 97 -4.35 4.57 -14.46
N ILE A 98 -5.51 4.30 -13.88
CA ILE A 98 -6.45 3.27 -14.35
C ILE A 98 -7.45 3.91 -15.31
N TYR A 99 -7.60 3.30 -16.48
CA TYR A 99 -8.51 3.72 -17.54
C TYR A 99 -9.60 2.68 -17.76
N VAL A 100 -10.74 3.16 -18.28
CA VAL A 100 -11.85 2.34 -18.77
C VAL A 100 -12.25 2.81 -20.17
N GLN A 101 -12.61 1.88 -21.04
CA GLN A 101 -13.13 2.15 -22.38
C GLN A 101 -14.18 1.10 -22.76
N GLU A 102 -15.21 1.49 -23.52
CA GLU A 102 -16.28 0.57 -23.93
C GLU A 102 -15.83 -0.39 -25.05
N ASP A 103 -14.97 0.08 -25.96
CA ASP A 103 -14.42 -0.71 -27.06
C ASP A 103 -12.89 -0.61 -27.09
N LEU A 104 -12.21 -1.56 -27.73
CA LEU A 104 -10.75 -1.53 -27.87
C LEU A 104 -10.23 -0.31 -28.66
N ASP A 105 -11.05 0.19 -29.59
CA ASP A 105 -10.79 1.39 -30.40
C ASP A 105 -11.54 2.63 -29.88
N GLY A 106 -12.22 2.51 -28.74
CA GLY A 106 -13.00 3.60 -28.14
C GLY A 106 -12.12 4.64 -27.44
N GLU A 107 -12.67 5.84 -27.20
CA GLU A 107 -11.97 6.88 -26.43
C GLU A 107 -11.86 6.46 -24.94
N PRO A 108 -10.66 6.37 -24.37
CA PRO A 108 -10.50 5.96 -23.00
C PRO A 108 -10.81 7.09 -22.01
N ARG A 109 -11.42 6.72 -20.89
CA ARG A 109 -11.69 7.62 -19.75
C ARG A 109 -10.86 7.21 -18.54
N VAL A 110 -10.35 8.20 -17.82
CA VAL A 110 -9.72 7.96 -16.51
C VAL A 110 -10.77 7.42 -15.55
N LEU A 111 -10.55 6.23 -15.02
CA LEU A 111 -11.39 5.62 -13.98
C LEU A 111 -10.88 5.98 -12.60
N LEU A 112 -9.57 5.90 -12.36
CA LEU A 112 -8.93 6.23 -11.09
C LEU A 112 -7.50 6.73 -11.35
N ASP A 113 -7.16 7.90 -10.81
CA ASP A 113 -5.80 8.41 -10.80
C ASP A 113 -5.24 8.37 -9.36
N PRO A 114 -4.37 7.39 -9.02
CA PRO A 114 -3.80 7.30 -7.68
C PRO A 114 -2.91 8.49 -7.31
N ASN A 115 -2.38 9.24 -8.29
CA ASN A 115 -1.53 10.39 -8.03
C ASN A 115 -2.30 11.57 -7.41
N LEU A 116 -3.63 11.55 -7.47
CA LEU A 116 -4.50 12.55 -6.86
C LEU A 116 -4.90 12.22 -5.41
N LEU A 117 -4.49 11.06 -4.89
CA LEU A 117 -4.88 10.60 -3.55
C LEU A 117 -4.06 11.27 -2.43
N SER A 118 -2.83 11.67 -2.71
CA SER A 118 -1.93 12.34 -1.77
C SER A 118 -0.97 13.26 -2.50
N GLU A 119 -0.79 14.49 -2.00
CA GLU A 119 0.11 15.48 -2.61
C GLU A 119 1.58 15.02 -2.67
N ASP A 120 2.01 14.19 -1.73
CA ASP A 120 3.38 13.65 -1.63
C ASP A 120 3.55 12.26 -2.26
N GLY A 121 2.47 11.68 -2.80
CA GLY A 121 2.47 10.34 -3.41
C GLY A 121 2.62 9.17 -2.44
N THR A 122 2.43 9.38 -1.13
CA THR A 122 2.53 8.33 -0.09
C THR A 122 1.34 7.37 -0.05
N ILE A 123 0.23 7.71 -0.71
CA ILE A 123 -0.91 6.82 -0.88
C ILE A 123 -0.81 6.10 -2.22
N ALA A 124 -0.67 4.78 -2.15
CA ALA A 124 -0.61 3.92 -3.33
C ALA A 124 -1.91 3.12 -3.50
N LEU A 125 -2.22 2.78 -4.76
CA LEU A 125 -3.28 1.80 -5.07
C LEU A 125 -2.81 0.41 -4.61
N GLY A 126 -3.40 -0.09 -3.53
CA GLY A 126 -3.08 -1.37 -2.89
C GLY A 126 -3.76 -2.58 -3.51
N GLY A 127 -4.82 -2.36 -4.30
CA GLY A 127 -5.59 -3.42 -4.92
C GLY A 127 -6.80 -2.88 -5.69
N MET A 128 -7.30 -3.66 -6.63
CA MET A 128 -8.46 -3.34 -7.46
C MET A 128 -9.19 -4.63 -7.83
N SER A 129 -10.51 -4.58 -7.87
CA SER A 129 -11.37 -5.65 -8.35
C SER A 129 -12.62 -5.06 -9.00
N ILE A 130 -12.85 -5.40 -10.26
CA ILE A 130 -14.00 -4.94 -11.02
C ILE A 130 -15.11 -5.99 -10.90
N SER A 131 -16.36 -5.55 -10.73
CA SER A 131 -17.51 -6.45 -10.73
C SER A 131 -17.71 -7.05 -12.11
N ARG A 132 -18.29 -8.26 -12.18
CA ARG A 132 -18.45 -8.99 -13.45
C ARG A 132 -19.29 -8.28 -14.51
N ASP A 133 -20.17 -7.37 -14.09
CA ASP A 133 -20.96 -6.54 -15.00
C ASP A 133 -20.22 -5.27 -15.47
N GLY A 134 -19.01 -5.01 -14.97
CA GLY A 134 -18.20 -3.85 -15.32
C GLY A 134 -18.71 -2.53 -14.74
N LYS A 135 -19.57 -2.54 -13.71
CA LYS A 135 -20.23 -1.33 -13.16
C LYS A 135 -19.71 -0.87 -11.82
N ARG A 136 -19.04 -1.73 -11.04
CA ARG A 136 -18.46 -1.40 -9.74
C ARG A 136 -16.98 -1.73 -9.72
N MET A 137 -16.22 -0.91 -9.02
CA MET A 137 -14.81 -1.16 -8.71
C MET A 137 -14.64 -1.13 -7.20
N ALA A 138 -14.19 -2.23 -6.62
CA ALA A 138 -13.61 -2.22 -5.27
C ALA A 138 -12.13 -1.89 -5.42
N TRP A 139 -11.64 -0.87 -4.72
CA TRP A 139 -10.25 -0.44 -4.80
C TRP A 139 -9.68 -0.13 -3.42
N ALA A 140 -8.42 -0.44 -3.22
CA ALA A 140 -7.76 -0.30 -1.92
C ALA A 140 -6.65 0.73 -1.94
N THR A 141 -6.46 1.44 -0.84
CA THR A 141 -5.27 2.26 -0.59
C THR A 141 -4.34 1.59 0.40
N ASN A 142 -3.04 1.68 0.15
CA ASN A 142 -1.98 1.45 1.14
C ASN A 142 -1.39 2.82 1.51
N VAL A 143 -1.26 3.10 2.80
CA VAL A 143 -0.64 4.35 3.29
C VAL A 143 0.81 4.08 3.64
N SER A 144 1.72 4.91 3.12
CA SER A 144 3.16 4.89 3.43
C SER A 144 3.83 3.52 3.23
N GLY A 145 3.36 2.74 2.25
CA GLY A 145 3.89 1.41 1.95
C GLY A 145 3.48 0.31 2.94
N SER A 146 2.58 0.60 3.88
CA SER A 146 2.03 -0.40 4.79
C SER A 146 1.27 -1.49 4.02
N ASP A 147 1.28 -2.71 4.55
CA ASP A 147 0.47 -3.82 4.05
C ASP A 147 -1.02 -3.68 4.40
N TRP A 148 -1.37 -2.77 5.32
CA TRP A 148 -2.75 -2.43 5.65
C TRP A 148 -3.45 -1.75 4.47
N ARG A 149 -4.69 -2.16 4.25
CA ARG A 149 -5.56 -1.75 3.15
C ARG A 149 -6.87 -1.21 3.69
N THR A 150 -7.28 -0.10 3.11
CA THR A 150 -8.67 0.39 3.20
C THR A 150 -9.31 0.26 1.85
N TRP A 151 -10.39 -0.52 1.74
CA TRP A 151 -11.17 -0.65 0.52
C TRP A 151 -12.28 0.39 0.44
N TYR A 152 -12.51 0.86 -0.78
CA TYR A 152 -13.58 1.75 -1.19
C TYR A 152 -14.32 1.12 -2.37
N VAL A 153 -15.55 1.56 -2.61
CA VAL A 153 -16.33 1.14 -3.79
C VAL A 153 -16.58 2.35 -4.68
N ARG A 154 -16.30 2.21 -5.97
CA ARG A 154 -16.55 3.23 -7.01
C ARG A 154 -17.63 2.77 -7.96
N ASP A 155 -18.53 3.68 -8.31
CA ASP A 155 -19.42 3.54 -9.46
C ASP A 155 -18.63 3.85 -10.73
N ILE A 156 -18.56 2.88 -11.65
CA ILE A 156 -17.76 3.03 -12.87
C ILE A 156 -18.45 3.98 -13.85
N ASP A 157 -19.79 4.04 -13.88
CA ASP A 157 -20.55 4.87 -14.82
C ASP A 157 -20.33 6.36 -14.50
N THR A 158 -20.44 6.73 -13.22
CA THR A 158 -20.25 8.12 -12.78
C THR A 158 -18.79 8.46 -12.50
N GLY A 159 -17.98 7.46 -12.14
CA GLY A 159 -16.61 7.66 -11.66
C GLY A 159 -16.52 8.13 -10.21
N GLU A 160 -17.64 8.13 -9.47
CA GLU A 160 -17.73 8.59 -8.09
C GLU A 160 -17.60 7.43 -7.10
N ASP A 161 -16.95 7.69 -5.97
CA ASP A 161 -16.89 6.75 -4.85
C ASP A 161 -18.22 6.76 -4.08
N LEU A 162 -18.67 5.56 -3.69
CA LEU A 162 -19.79 5.35 -2.79
C LEU A 162 -19.35 5.59 -1.33
N ALA A 163 -20.30 5.53 -0.40
CA ALA A 163 -20.05 5.70 1.02
C ALA A 163 -19.31 4.51 1.67
N ASP A 164 -19.11 3.42 0.93
CA ASP A 164 -18.48 2.20 1.41
C ASP A 164 -17.00 2.42 1.74
N LYS A 165 -16.63 2.09 2.99
CA LYS A 165 -15.27 2.12 3.50
C LYS A 165 -15.04 0.89 4.37
N VAL A 166 -14.07 0.07 4.00
CA VAL A 166 -13.75 -1.20 4.67
C VAL A 166 -12.30 -1.18 5.10
N GLU A 167 -12.09 -1.05 6.41
CA GLU A 167 -10.78 -0.89 7.04
C GLU A 167 -10.22 -2.22 7.55
N TRP A 168 -8.95 -2.20 7.97
CA TRP A 168 -8.26 -3.33 8.61
C TRP A 168 -8.10 -4.56 7.70
N SER A 169 -8.20 -4.38 6.38
CA SER A 169 -7.85 -5.42 5.43
C SER A 169 -6.32 -5.52 5.34
N LYS A 170 -5.78 -6.72 5.26
CA LYS A 170 -4.34 -6.95 5.02
C LYS A 170 -4.18 -8.32 4.39
N PHE A 171 -3.26 -8.47 3.44
CA PHE A 171 -3.06 -9.72 2.67
C PHE A 171 -4.36 -10.28 2.03
N SER A 172 -5.20 -9.39 1.51
CA SER A 172 -6.50 -9.76 0.95
C SER A 172 -6.82 -9.03 -0.36
N GLY A 173 -7.65 -9.65 -1.19
CA GLY A 173 -8.30 -9.03 -2.33
C GLY A 173 -9.78 -8.72 -2.03
N ALA A 174 -10.49 -8.23 -3.04
CA ALA A 174 -11.95 -8.10 -3.02
C ALA A 174 -12.53 -9.04 -4.08
N SER A 175 -13.32 -10.02 -3.67
CA SER A 175 -13.97 -10.97 -4.59
C SER A 175 -15.47 -10.73 -4.61
N TRP A 176 -15.96 -10.10 -5.67
CA TRP A 176 -17.39 -9.84 -5.87
C TRP A 176 -18.19 -11.14 -5.85
N ASP A 177 -19.36 -11.11 -5.20
CA ASP A 177 -20.30 -12.22 -5.28
C ASP A 177 -20.98 -12.29 -6.65
N GLU A 178 -21.64 -13.41 -6.92
CA GLU A 178 -22.30 -13.65 -8.20
C GLU A 178 -23.42 -12.63 -8.49
N LYS A 179 -24.09 -12.14 -7.45
CA LYS A 179 -25.20 -11.18 -7.59
C LYS A 179 -24.74 -9.73 -7.61
N ILE A 180 -23.45 -9.46 -7.41
CA ILE A 180 -22.85 -8.12 -7.38
C ILE A 180 -23.53 -7.25 -6.30
N GLU A 181 -23.93 -7.87 -5.18
CA GLU A 181 -24.45 -7.17 -4.00
C GLU A 181 -23.32 -6.75 -3.05
N GLY A 182 -22.14 -7.34 -3.19
CA GLY A 182 -21.04 -7.19 -2.26
C GLY A 182 -19.79 -7.95 -2.67
N PHE A 183 -18.79 -7.95 -1.80
CA PHE A 183 -17.56 -8.69 -2.02
C PHE A 183 -17.04 -9.35 -0.75
N TYR A 184 -16.38 -10.48 -0.94
CA TYR A 184 -15.59 -11.15 0.08
C TYR A 184 -14.23 -10.49 0.19
N TYR A 185 -13.79 -10.24 1.42
CA TYR A 185 -12.47 -9.71 1.74
C TYR A 185 -12.02 -10.31 3.07
N SER A 186 -10.76 -10.12 3.41
CA SER A 186 -10.18 -10.62 4.65
C SER A 186 -9.60 -9.48 5.45
N ARG A 187 -9.78 -9.55 6.77
CA ARG A 187 -9.30 -8.56 7.71
C ARG A 187 -8.79 -9.20 8.99
N TYR A 188 -8.05 -8.40 9.74
CA TYR A 188 -7.69 -8.69 11.12
C TYR A 188 -8.59 -7.89 12.05
N ASP A 189 -8.55 -8.23 13.33
CA ASP A 189 -9.17 -7.37 14.34
C ASP A 189 -8.45 -6.02 14.38
N VAL A 190 -9.19 -4.99 14.80
CA VAL A 190 -8.61 -3.66 15.01
C VAL A 190 -7.50 -3.79 16.07
N PRO A 191 -6.26 -3.38 15.76
CA PRO A 191 -5.17 -3.41 16.73
C PRO A 191 -5.53 -2.61 17.99
N VAL A 192 -5.11 -3.10 19.15
CA VAL A 192 -5.38 -2.45 20.44
C VAL A 192 -4.08 -1.84 20.94
N GLY A 193 -3.98 -0.51 20.92
CA GLY A 193 -2.83 0.20 21.50
C GLY A 193 -2.10 1.15 20.55
N GLY A 194 -2.32 1.05 19.24
CA GLY A 194 -1.70 1.94 18.25
C GLY A 194 -0.48 1.33 17.53
N ASP A 195 -0.02 0.15 17.93
CA ASP A 195 1.17 -0.53 17.38
C ASP A 195 0.86 -1.32 16.09
N GLU A 196 0.09 -0.73 15.18
CA GLU A 196 -0.41 -1.38 13.96
C GLU A 196 0.71 -1.87 13.03
N LEU A 197 1.92 -1.34 13.19
CA LEU A 197 3.11 -1.67 12.40
C LEU A 197 4.00 -2.75 13.04
N GLU A 198 3.87 -3.00 14.34
CA GLU A 198 4.72 -3.93 15.11
C GLU A 198 3.95 -5.20 15.53
N ASP A 199 2.64 -5.08 15.74
CA ASP A 199 1.81 -6.17 16.22
C ASP A 199 1.79 -7.37 15.27
N ALA A 200 2.03 -8.55 15.84
CA ALA A 200 1.91 -9.81 15.12
C ALA A 200 0.46 -10.05 14.67
N ASN A 201 0.26 -10.25 13.36
CA ASN A 201 -1.07 -10.46 12.81
C ASN A 201 -1.50 -11.93 12.92
N TYR A 202 -2.34 -12.24 13.91
CA TYR A 202 -2.98 -13.56 14.09
C TYR A 202 -4.47 -13.53 13.74
N TYR A 203 -5.06 -14.70 13.49
CA TYR A 203 -6.50 -14.88 13.28
C TYR A 203 -7.05 -14.10 12.07
N HIS A 204 -6.50 -14.39 10.89
CA HIS A 204 -6.98 -13.83 9.64
C HIS A 204 -8.42 -14.30 9.33
N LYS A 205 -9.36 -13.36 9.20
CA LYS A 205 -10.80 -13.67 9.08
C LYS A 205 -11.33 -13.31 7.71
N LEU A 206 -12.17 -14.19 7.14
CA LEU A 206 -12.90 -13.91 5.91
C LEU A 206 -14.25 -13.26 6.26
N TYR A 207 -14.53 -12.12 5.63
CA TYR A 207 -15.77 -11.37 5.76
C TYR A 207 -16.44 -11.15 4.41
N TYR A 208 -17.73 -10.86 4.45
CA TYR A 208 -18.51 -10.38 3.32
C TYR A 208 -19.04 -8.99 3.62
N HIS A 209 -18.74 -8.04 2.74
CA HIS A 209 -19.24 -6.68 2.78
C HIS A 209 -20.36 -6.51 1.73
N ARG A 210 -21.53 -6.02 2.16
CA ARG A 210 -22.64 -5.67 1.25
C ARG A 210 -22.55 -4.18 0.91
N VAL A 211 -22.53 -3.86 -0.39
CA VAL A 211 -22.45 -2.48 -0.86
C VAL A 211 -23.63 -1.65 -0.34
N GLY A 212 -23.33 -0.43 0.09
CA GLY A 212 -24.27 0.51 0.69
C GLY A 212 -24.53 0.28 2.17
N THR A 213 -23.80 -0.62 2.83
CA THR A 213 -23.93 -0.88 4.27
C THR A 213 -22.65 -0.51 5.02
N PRO A 214 -22.71 -0.07 6.28
CA PRO A 214 -21.50 0.19 7.06
C PRO A 214 -20.74 -1.11 7.35
N GLN A 215 -19.40 -1.05 7.42
CA GLN A 215 -18.53 -2.21 7.71
C GLN A 215 -18.91 -2.96 9.00
N SER A 216 -19.56 -2.28 9.96
CA SER A 216 -20.06 -2.90 11.19
C SER A 216 -21.16 -3.95 10.97
N GLN A 217 -21.77 -3.98 9.79
CA GLN A 217 -22.76 -4.98 9.38
C GLN A 217 -22.15 -6.13 8.54
N ASP A 218 -20.84 -6.12 8.31
CA ASP A 218 -20.17 -7.16 7.53
C ASP A 218 -20.29 -8.52 8.21
N VAL A 219 -20.57 -9.54 7.41
CA VAL A 219 -20.80 -10.90 7.89
C VAL A 219 -19.49 -11.65 7.91
N ARG A 220 -19.09 -12.18 9.07
CA ARG A 220 -17.95 -13.10 9.16
C ARG A 220 -18.30 -14.45 8.54
N VAL A 221 -17.53 -14.85 7.54
CA VAL A 221 -17.73 -16.10 6.78
C VAL A 221 -16.87 -17.24 7.33
N TYR A 222 -15.63 -16.94 7.73
CA TYR A 222 -14.67 -17.93 8.24
C TYR A 222 -13.64 -17.29 9.20
N GLU A 223 -13.09 -18.10 10.12
CA GLU A 223 -12.00 -17.80 11.05
C GLU A 223 -11.15 -19.06 11.31
#